data_AF-A0A7C2IWR5-F1
#
_entry.id   AF-A0A7C2IWR5-F1
#
_cell.length_a   1.000
_cell.length_b   1.000
_cell.length_c   1.000
_cell.angle_alpha   90.00
_cell.angle_beta   90.00
_cell.angle_gamma   90.00
#
_symmetry.space_group_name_H-M   'P 1'
#
loop_
_entity.id
_entity.type
_entity.pdbx_description
1 polymer ?
#
loop_
_entity_poly.entity_id
_entity_poly.type
_entity_poly.pdbx_seq_one_letter_code
_entity_poly.pdbx_strand_id
1 'polypeptide(L)'
;AIQYSSRAGENVIDLFGGSGSTLIACEKLGRRARLMEIDPPYCDVIIRRWQEYAGKAAKLEASGQTFDEVRDAMLSTVSVSNG
;
A
#
# COMPACT_ATOMS: atom_id res chain seq x y z
N ALA A 1 5.23 10.51 -17.11
CA ALA A 1 4.74 9.30 -17.80
C ALA A 1 3.23 9.16 -17.68
N ILE A 2 2.66 8.87 -16.49
CA ILE A 2 1.21 8.59 -16.34
C ILE A 2 0.27 9.75 -16.74
N GLN A 3 0.75 10.99 -16.77
CA GLN A 3 -0.05 12.14 -17.22
C GLN A 3 -0.37 12.13 -18.73
N TYR A 4 0.43 11.43 -19.54
CA TYR A 4 0.24 11.35 -20.99
C TYR A 4 -0.60 10.14 -21.42
N SER A 5 -0.83 9.20 -20.50
CA SER A 5 -1.55 7.95 -20.75
C SER A 5 -2.76 7.75 -19.83
N SER A 6 -3.04 8.71 -18.93
CA SER A 6 -4.22 8.67 -18.05
C SER A 6 -4.64 10.08 -17.59
N ARG A 7 -5.93 10.21 -17.31
CA ARG A 7 -6.57 11.40 -16.71
C ARG A 7 -6.73 11.22 -15.20
N ALA A 8 -6.95 12.33 -14.49
CA ALA A 8 -7.31 12.26 -13.08
C ALA A 8 -8.61 11.43 -12.90
N GLY A 9 -8.66 10.63 -11.85
CA GLY A 9 -9.74 9.69 -11.54
C GLY A 9 -9.63 8.32 -12.23
N GLU A 10 -8.81 8.18 -13.27
CA GLU A 10 -8.63 6.90 -13.97
C GLU A 10 -7.75 5.93 -13.15
N ASN A 11 -7.88 4.64 -13.49
CA ASN A 11 -7.13 3.57 -12.86
C ASN A 11 -5.75 3.41 -13.53
N VAL A 12 -4.72 3.20 -12.73
CA VAL A 12 -3.36 2.85 -13.20
C VAL A 12 -2.97 1.54 -12.52
N ILE A 13 -2.60 0.53 -13.33
CA ILE A 13 -2.16 -0.78 -12.85
C ILE A 13 -0.64 -0.88 -12.89
N ASP A 14 -0.06 -1.44 -11.85
CA ASP A 14 1.36 -1.75 -11.75
C ASP A 14 1.54 -3.12 -11.10
N LEU A 15 2.05 -4.07 -11.86
CA LEU A 15 2.16 -5.47 -11.43
C LEU A 15 3.47 -5.77 -10.70
N PHE A 16 4.36 -4.77 -10.59
CA PHE A 16 5.68 -4.87 -9.99
C PHE A 16 5.91 -3.66 -9.10
N GLY A 17 5.16 -3.61 -7.99
CA GLY A 17 5.06 -2.43 -7.13
C GLY A 17 6.41 -1.91 -6.64
N GLY A 18 7.37 -2.79 -6.35
CA GLY A 18 8.73 -2.44 -5.96
C GLY A 18 8.75 -1.40 -4.84
N SER A 19 9.34 -0.23 -5.10
CA SER A 19 9.38 0.86 -4.10
C SER A 19 8.04 1.59 -3.89
N GLY A 20 7.02 1.35 -4.70
CA GLY A 20 5.72 2.03 -4.64
C GLY A 20 5.65 3.37 -5.38
N SER A 21 6.59 3.66 -6.29
CA SER A 21 6.65 4.95 -7.00
C SER A 21 5.38 5.27 -7.79
N THR A 22 4.76 4.27 -8.44
CA THR A 22 3.50 4.43 -9.18
C THR A 22 2.36 4.84 -8.26
N LEU A 23 2.25 4.25 -7.07
CA LEU A 23 1.24 4.60 -6.07
C LEU A 23 1.37 6.06 -5.63
N ILE A 24 2.59 6.51 -5.30
CA ILE A 24 2.84 7.90 -4.90
C ILE A 24 2.54 8.87 -6.04
N ALA A 25 2.93 8.54 -7.27
CA ALA A 25 2.63 9.36 -8.43
C ALA A 25 1.11 9.48 -8.64
N CYS A 26 0.36 8.38 -8.47
CA CYS A 26 -1.09 8.39 -8.59
C CYS A 26 -1.76 9.21 -7.48
N GLU A 27 -1.34 9.07 -6.21
CA GLU A 27 -1.86 9.87 -5.09
C GLU A 27 -1.64 11.37 -5.36
N LYS A 28 -0.41 11.76 -5.75
CA LYS A 28 -0.04 13.15 -6.06
C LYS A 28 -0.88 13.75 -7.18
N LEU A 29 -1.19 12.93 -8.18
CA LEU A 29 -1.81 13.35 -9.42
C LEU A 29 -3.34 13.09 -9.43
N GLY A 30 -3.90 12.52 -8.38
CA GLY A 30 -5.34 12.22 -8.29
C GLY A 30 -5.78 11.09 -9.21
N ARG A 31 -5.00 10.01 -9.33
CA ARG A 31 -5.36 8.76 -10.03
C ARG A 31 -5.59 7.63 -9.02
N ARG A 32 -6.25 6.55 -9.43
CA ARG A 32 -6.47 5.35 -8.60
C ARG A 32 -5.42 4.29 -8.95
N ALA A 33 -4.43 4.11 -8.09
CA ALA A 33 -3.42 3.07 -8.30
C ALA A 33 -3.95 1.69 -7.89
N ARG A 34 -3.58 0.65 -8.65
CA ARG A 34 -3.79 -0.76 -8.31
C ARG A 34 -2.44 -1.47 -8.47
N LEU A 35 -1.81 -1.81 -7.35
CA LEU A 35 -0.49 -2.41 -7.32
C LEU A 35 -0.56 -3.90 -6.97
N MET A 36 0.37 -4.68 -7.51
CA MET A 36 0.74 -6.00 -6.99
C MET A 36 2.23 -6.02 -6.67
N GLU A 37 2.59 -6.75 -5.62
CA GLU A 37 3.97 -7.04 -5.24
C GLU A 37 4.01 -8.43 -4.61
N ILE A 38 5.00 -9.23 -4.99
CA ILE A 38 5.12 -10.62 -4.56
C ILE A 38 5.91 -10.73 -3.26
N ASP A 39 6.87 -9.84 -3.03
CA ASP A 39 7.74 -9.89 -1.87
C ASP A 39 7.10 -9.17 -0.67
N PRO A 40 6.70 -9.87 0.41
CA PRO A 40 5.97 -9.27 1.52
C PRO A 40 6.66 -8.07 2.19
N PRO A 41 7.99 -8.04 2.40
CA PRO A 41 8.71 -6.86 2.85
C PRO A 41 8.51 -5.63 1.96
N TYR A 42 8.41 -5.80 0.64
CA TYR A 42 8.14 -4.67 -0.25
C TYR A 42 6.69 -4.19 -0.16
N CYS A 43 5.72 -5.09 0.07
CA CYS A 43 4.35 -4.68 0.40
C CYS A 43 4.32 -3.73 1.61
N ASP A 44 5.04 -4.07 2.69
CA ASP A 44 5.15 -3.23 3.89
C ASP A 44 5.79 -1.87 3.58
N VAL A 45 6.87 -1.86 2.78
CA VAL A 45 7.54 -0.62 2.36
C VAL A 45 6.58 0.28 1.56
N ILE A 46 5.86 -0.29 0.59
CA ILE A 46 4.90 0.44 -0.25
C ILE A 46 3.81 1.07 0.63
N ILE A 47 3.25 0.30 1.56
CA ILE A 47 2.19 0.76 2.46
C ILE A 47 2.70 1.90 3.34
N ARG A 48 3.82 1.70 4.06
CA ARG A 48 4.40 2.74 4.94
C ARG A 48 4.70 4.03 4.19
N ARG A 49 5.36 3.92 3.03
CA ARG A 49 5.69 5.07 2.18
C ARG A 49 4.45 5.84 1.75
N TRP A 50 3.36 5.16 1.39
CA TRP A 50 2.10 5.83 1.06
C TRP A 50 1.44 6.47 2.28
N GLN A 51 1.43 5.80 3.45
CA GLN A 51 0.87 6.37 4.68
C GLN A 51 1.60 7.67 5.07
N GLU A 52 2.94 7.67 5.01
CA GLU A 52 3.78 8.85 5.27
C GLU A 52 3.50 9.98 4.27
N TYR A 53 3.38 9.66 2.98
CA TYR A 53 3.12 10.65 1.94
C TYR A 53 1.71 11.24 2.01
N ALA A 54 0.69 10.40 2.22
CA ALA A 54 -0.71 10.78 2.17
C ALA A 54 -1.26 11.28 3.51
N GLY A 55 -0.56 11.00 4.62
CA GLY A 55 -1.05 11.28 5.98
C GLY A 55 -2.29 10.45 6.35
N LYS A 56 -2.43 9.26 5.78
CA LYS A 56 -3.60 8.38 5.93
C LYS A 56 -3.19 7.01 6.45
N ALA A 57 -4.10 6.34 7.14
CA ALA A 57 -3.94 4.94 7.52
C ALA A 57 -4.42 4.03 6.38
N ALA A 58 -3.55 3.13 5.91
CA ALA A 58 -3.90 2.10 4.94
C ALA A 58 -4.79 1.07 5.61
N LYS A 59 -5.80 0.56 4.90
CA LYS A 59 -6.77 -0.38 5.43
C LYS A 59 -6.77 -1.68 4.64
N LEU A 60 -6.85 -2.79 5.35
CA LEU A 60 -7.15 -4.08 4.76
C LEU A 60 -8.61 -4.10 4.34
N GLU A 61 -8.89 -4.26 3.06
CA GLU A 61 -10.25 -4.14 2.52
C GLU A 61 -11.21 -5.16 3.16
N ALA A 62 -10.75 -6.39 3.38
CA ALA A 62 -11.58 -7.48 3.90
C ALA A 62 -12.06 -7.26 5.35
N SER A 63 -11.29 -6.57 6.19
CA SER A 63 -11.62 -6.38 7.62
C SER A 63 -11.84 -4.92 8.02
N GLY A 64 -11.43 -3.96 7.18
CA GLY A 64 -11.43 -2.53 7.48
C GLY A 64 -10.35 -2.09 8.48
N GLN A 65 -9.60 -3.03 9.06
CA GLN A 65 -8.52 -2.72 10.00
C GLN A 65 -7.38 -1.99 9.31
N THR A 66 -6.70 -1.12 10.05
CA THR A 66 -5.53 -0.41 9.57
C THR A 66 -4.32 -1.34 9.47
N PHE A 67 -3.34 -0.96 8.65
CA PHE A 67 -2.08 -1.70 8.53
C PHE A 67 -1.37 -1.88 9.88
N ASP A 68 -1.39 -0.85 10.72
CA ASP A 68 -0.78 -0.91 12.06
C ASP A 68 -1.55 -1.89 12.98
N GLU A 69 -2.89 -1.86 12.98
CA GLU A 69 -3.71 -2.81 13.75
C GLU A 69 -3.45 -4.27 13.35
N VAL A 70 -3.37 -4.55 12.05
CA VAL A 70 -3.09 -5.91 11.54
C VAL A 70 -1.68 -6.36 11.92
N ARG A 71 -0.69 -5.48 11.78
CA ARG A 71 0.71 -5.76 12.16
C ARG A 71 0.82 -6.06 13.65
N ASP A 72 0.20 -5.25 14.50
CA ASP A 72 0.29 -5.41 15.95
C ASP A 72 -0.41 -6.70 16.43
N ALA A 73 -1.53 -7.06 15.79
CA ALA A 73 -2.20 -8.36 16.01
C ALA A 73 -1.33 -9.56 15.59
N MET A 74 -0.61 -9.46 14.47
CA MET A 74 0.34 -10.50 14.04
C MET A 74 1.50 -10.67 15.05
N LEU A 75 2.09 -9.57 15.52
CA LEU A 75 3.21 -9.60 16.48
C LEU A 75 2.80 -10.20 17.84
N SER A 76 1.59 -9.89 18.32
CA SER A 76 1.06 -10.48 19.55
C SER A 76 0.80 -11.98 19.41
N THR A 77 0.31 -12.43 18.24
CA THR A 77 0.08 -13.86 17.96
C THR A 77 1.39 -14.66 17.93
N VAL A 78 2.44 -14.13 17.28
CA VAL A 78 3.76 -14.78 17.20
C VAL A 78 4.42 -14.90 18.59
N SER A 79 4.19 -13.94 19.47
CA SER A 79 4.74 -13.94 20.83
C SER A 79 4.12 -15.01 21.72
N VAL A 80 2.86 -15.42 21.45
CA VAL A 80 2.16 -16.47 22.20
C VAL A 80 2.53 -17.87 21.71
N SER A 81 2.87 -18.05 20.42
CA SER A 81 3.19 -19.38 19.86
C SER A 81 4.59 -19.89 20.18
N ASN A 82 5.50 -19.03 20.65
CA ASN A 82 6.89 -19.35 20.94
C ASN A 82 7.18 -19.58 22.44
N GLY A 83 6.14 -19.65 23.28
CA GLY A 83 6.21 -20.01 24.71
C GLY A 83 5.49 -21.31 24.98
#